data_AF-A0AAD9HHB5-F1
#
_entry.id   AF-A0AAD9HHB5-F1
#
_cell.length_a   1.000
_cell.length_b   1.000
_cell.length_c   1.000
_cell.angle_alpha   90.00
_cell.angle_beta   90.00
_cell.angle_gamma   90.00
#
_symmetry.space_group_name_H-M   'P 1'
#
loop_
_entity.id
_entity.type
_entity.pdbx_description
1 polymer ?
#
loop_
_entity_poly.entity_id
_entity_poly.type
_entity_poly.pdbx_seq_one_letter_code
_entity_poly.pdbx_strand_id
1 'polypeptide(L)'
;MENVCARRSDKELCRVLITDSRSTVKWLADRGIRFQLSFNRQAYEVEGRFKFWGGLCLKAEDGGKGLIADHLAAAKENGMLLSWSTGLKGVKRETGHGQHRYMATVLQEGVEQVISTNAIIFAAGGFEWNPRMRSQYLGPGWDTAMVRGTPYNMGRPYDVGASF
;
A
#
# COMPACT_ATOMS: atom_id res chain seq x y z
N MET A 1 -11.60 -27.88 -8.01
CA MET A 1 -11.60 -26.57 -7.32
C MET A 1 -10.70 -25.67 -8.13
N GLU A 2 -11.26 -24.67 -8.83
CA GLU A 2 -10.46 -23.70 -9.57
C GLU A 2 -9.68 -22.81 -8.59
N ASN A 3 -8.41 -22.55 -8.90
CA ASN A 3 -7.56 -21.70 -8.08
C ASN A 3 -8.14 -20.27 -8.10
N VAL A 4 -8.20 -19.57 -6.95
CA VAL A 4 -8.84 -18.24 -6.81
C VAL A 4 -8.39 -17.22 -7.87
N CYS A 5 -7.12 -17.26 -8.27
CA CYS A 5 -6.54 -16.35 -9.27
C CYS A 5 -6.41 -16.96 -10.68
N ALA A 6 -6.99 -18.13 -10.94
CA ALA A 6 -6.88 -18.88 -12.19
C ALA A 6 -5.42 -19.03 -12.71
N ARG A 7 -4.46 -19.20 -11.79
CA ARG A 7 -3.01 -19.27 -12.08
C ARG A 7 -2.42 -18.04 -12.79
N ARG A 8 -3.08 -16.88 -12.72
CA ARG A 8 -2.60 -15.62 -13.33
C ARG A 8 -1.68 -14.80 -12.42
N SER A 9 -1.50 -15.21 -11.17
CA SER A 9 -0.57 -14.53 -10.26
C SER A 9 0.88 -14.79 -10.68
N ASP A 10 1.71 -13.76 -10.59
CA ASP A 10 3.15 -13.89 -10.78
C ASP A 10 3.76 -14.80 -9.70
N LYS A 11 4.49 -15.84 -10.14
CA LYS A 11 5.01 -16.87 -9.24
C LYS A 11 6.08 -16.34 -8.29
N GLU A 12 6.95 -15.44 -8.76
CA GLU A 12 8.03 -14.90 -7.94
C GLU A 12 7.48 -13.93 -6.91
N LEU A 13 6.52 -13.07 -7.28
CA LEU A 13 5.86 -12.19 -6.32
C LEU A 13 5.08 -12.98 -5.25
N CYS A 14 4.39 -14.05 -5.65
CA CYS A 14 3.76 -14.96 -4.69
C CYS A 14 4.78 -15.61 -3.75
N ARG A 15 5.92 -16.07 -4.28
CA ARG A 15 6.98 -16.69 -3.49
C ARG A 15 7.55 -15.71 -2.46
N VAL A 16 7.86 -14.48 -2.86
CA VAL A 16 8.34 -13.42 -1.96
C VAL A 16 7.32 -13.13 -0.88
N LEU A 17 6.05 -12.90 -1.26
CA LEU A 17 4.98 -12.61 -0.30
C LEU A 17 4.85 -13.71 0.77
N ILE A 18 4.88 -14.98 0.37
CA ILE A 18 4.73 -16.11 1.30
C ILE A 18 5.98 -16.26 2.17
N THR A 19 7.16 -16.28 1.54
CA THR A 19 8.43 -16.59 2.21
C THR A 19 8.79 -15.51 3.23
N ASP A 20 8.56 -14.24 2.89
CA ASP A 20 9.00 -13.10 3.69
C ASP A 20 7.92 -12.61 4.68
N SER A 21 6.71 -13.18 4.63
CA SER A 21 5.58 -12.73 5.46
C SER A 21 5.90 -12.72 6.96
N ARG A 22 6.46 -13.81 7.49
CA ARG A 22 6.74 -13.95 8.93
C ARG A 22 7.85 -13.02 9.41
N SER A 23 8.94 -12.91 8.65
CA SER A 23 10.05 -12.01 8.99
C SER A 23 9.59 -10.55 8.90
N THR A 24 8.76 -10.21 7.92
CA THR A 24 8.17 -8.88 7.78
C THR A 24 7.30 -8.51 8.97
N VAL A 25 6.40 -9.39 9.43
CA VAL A 25 5.56 -9.12 10.60
C VAL A 25 6.40 -8.92 11.87
N LYS A 26 7.46 -9.71 12.06
CA LYS A 26 8.40 -9.50 13.17
C LYS A 26 9.10 -8.16 13.08
N TRP A 27 9.63 -7.82 11.91
CA TRP A 27 10.29 -6.55 11.68
C TRP A 27 9.35 -5.36 11.93
N LEU A 28 8.08 -5.45 11.51
CA LEU A 28 7.08 -4.43 11.82
C LEU A 28 6.87 -4.27 13.32
N ALA A 29 6.79 -5.38 14.06
CA ALA A 29 6.68 -5.35 15.52
C ALA A 29 7.91 -4.70 16.17
N ASP A 30 9.12 -5.04 15.69
CA ASP A 30 10.38 -4.43 16.14
C ASP A 30 10.45 -2.93 15.83
N ARG A 31 9.67 -2.45 14.87
CA ARG A 31 9.53 -1.03 14.49
C ARG A 31 8.35 -0.33 15.17
N GLY A 32 7.74 -0.95 16.16
CA GLY A 32 6.70 -0.33 16.99
C GLY A 32 5.26 -0.55 16.49
N ILE A 33 5.04 -1.38 15.47
CA ILE A 33 3.68 -1.75 15.05
C ILE A 33 3.10 -2.77 16.03
N ARG A 34 1.98 -2.44 16.66
CA ARG A 34 1.37 -3.30 17.67
C ARG A 34 0.43 -4.30 17.03
N PHE A 35 0.63 -5.56 17.40
CA PHE A 35 -0.23 -6.67 16.98
C PHE A 35 -0.90 -7.29 18.20
N GLN A 36 -2.14 -7.74 18.03
CA GLN A 36 -2.89 -8.52 19.00
C GLN A 36 -3.42 -9.80 18.35
N LEU A 37 -3.72 -10.79 19.18
CA LEU A 37 -4.43 -11.98 18.73
C LEU A 37 -5.88 -11.63 18.32
N SER A 38 -6.34 -12.20 17.21
CA SER A 38 -7.65 -11.91 16.62
C SER A 38 -8.82 -12.60 17.33
N PHE A 39 -8.83 -12.60 18.67
CA PHE A 39 -9.86 -13.27 19.48
C PHE A 39 -11.28 -12.80 19.15
N ASN A 40 -11.44 -11.53 18.79
CA ASN A 40 -12.75 -10.92 18.55
C ASN A 40 -13.31 -11.06 17.13
N ARG A 41 -12.63 -11.76 16.22
CA ARG A 41 -13.09 -11.90 14.83
C ARG A 41 -12.95 -13.30 14.25
N GLN A 42 -11.94 -14.06 14.69
CA GLN A 42 -11.55 -15.31 14.02
C GLN A 42 -11.14 -16.40 15.01
N ALA A 43 -11.50 -16.29 16.29
CA ALA A 43 -11.23 -17.32 17.28
C ALA A 43 -12.53 -17.86 17.88
N TYR A 44 -12.63 -19.18 17.96
CA TYR A 44 -13.74 -19.87 18.63
C TYR A 44 -13.18 -20.87 19.61
N GLU A 45 -13.85 -21.05 20.75
CA GLU A 45 -13.50 -22.08 21.71
C GLU A 45 -13.96 -23.44 21.19
N VAL A 46 -13.02 -24.38 21.08
CA VAL A 46 -13.26 -25.76 20.66
C VAL A 46 -12.49 -26.65 21.63
N GLU A 47 -13.22 -27.44 22.42
CA GLU A 47 -12.65 -28.35 23.43
C GLU A 47 -11.75 -27.61 24.45
N GLY A 48 -12.21 -26.46 24.96
CA GLY A 48 -11.48 -25.67 25.97
C GLY A 48 -10.26 -24.91 25.44
N ARG A 49 -10.04 -24.88 24.12
CA ARG A 49 -8.95 -24.14 23.47
C ARG A 49 -9.47 -23.22 22.37
N PHE A 50 -8.95 -22.01 22.30
CA PHE A 50 -9.24 -21.10 21.19
C PHE A 50 -8.57 -21.58 19.91
N LYS A 51 -9.36 -21.88 18.88
CA LYS A 51 -8.91 -22.19 17.52
C LYS A 51 -9.12 -20.98 16.62
N PHE A 52 -8.04 -20.52 15.98
CA PHE A 52 -8.09 -19.43 15.01
C PHE A 52 -8.42 -19.97 13.61
N TRP A 53 -9.44 -19.42 12.97
CA TRP A 53 -9.90 -19.86 11.65
C TRP A 53 -9.30 -19.03 10.52
N GLY A 54 -9.13 -19.66 9.36
CA GLY A 54 -8.61 -19.00 8.15
C GLY A 54 -7.16 -18.52 8.24
N GLY A 55 -6.38 -18.95 9.25
CA GLY A 55 -5.00 -18.51 9.47
C GLY A 55 -4.85 -17.06 9.92
N LEU A 56 -5.95 -16.38 10.28
CA LEU A 56 -5.97 -14.97 10.68
C LEU A 56 -5.73 -14.81 12.19
N CYS A 57 -4.57 -15.28 12.66
CA CYS A 57 -4.24 -15.32 14.09
C CYS A 57 -3.92 -13.94 14.66
N LEU A 58 -3.35 -13.05 13.84
CA LEU A 58 -2.86 -11.73 14.23
C LEU A 58 -3.63 -10.62 13.50
N LYS A 59 -3.76 -9.48 14.18
CA LYS A 59 -4.27 -8.23 13.63
C LYS A 59 -3.53 -7.06 14.25
N ALA A 60 -3.46 -5.94 13.53
CA ALA A 60 -3.01 -4.68 14.12
C ALA A 60 -3.93 -4.29 15.28
N GLU A 61 -3.33 -3.74 16.33
CA GLU A 61 -4.08 -3.10 17.41
C GLU A 61 -4.94 -1.96 16.83
N ASP A 62 -6.19 -1.85 17.28
CA ASP A 62 -7.18 -0.90 16.74
C ASP A 62 -7.42 -0.93 15.22
N GLY A 63 -7.04 -2.03 14.56
CA GLY A 63 -7.23 -2.23 13.12
C GLY A 63 -6.46 -1.22 12.28
N GLY A 64 -7.04 -0.78 11.16
CA GLY A 64 -6.36 0.12 10.21
C GLY A 64 -5.99 1.48 10.81
N LYS A 65 -6.77 2.01 11.76
CA LYS A 65 -6.47 3.29 12.41
C LYS A 65 -5.23 3.19 13.31
N GLY A 66 -5.15 2.13 14.12
CA GLY A 66 -3.98 1.89 14.96
C GLY A 66 -2.74 1.60 14.13
N LEU A 67 -2.87 0.83 13.05
CA LEU A 67 -1.76 0.58 12.12
C LEU A 67 -1.17 1.88 11.55
N ILE A 68 -2.01 2.82 11.11
CA ILE A 68 -1.54 4.12 10.61
C ILE A 68 -0.92 4.96 11.72
N ALA A 69 -1.51 4.98 12.92
CA ALA A 69 -0.96 5.71 14.06
C ALA A 69 0.44 5.20 14.43
N ASP A 70 0.62 3.89 14.53
CA ASP A 70 1.89 3.26 14.85
C ASP A 70 2.93 3.54 13.74
N HIS A 71 2.55 3.49 12.47
CA HIS A 71 3.44 3.86 11.36
C HIS A 71 3.88 5.34 11.40
N LEU A 72 2.98 6.26 11.75
CA LEU A 72 3.30 7.69 11.88
C LEU A 72 4.23 7.95 13.07
N ALA A 73 4.03 7.25 14.18
CA ALA A 73 4.94 7.30 15.33
C ALA A 73 6.34 6.79 14.95
N ALA A 74 6.42 5.62 14.32
CA ALA A 74 7.68 5.05 13.86
C ALA A 74 8.40 5.98 12.85
N ALA A 75 7.66 6.57 11.90
CA ALA A 75 8.23 7.52 10.94
C ALA A 75 8.85 8.74 11.64
N LYS A 76 8.14 9.30 12.64
CA LYS A 76 8.62 10.43 13.44
C LYS A 76 9.87 10.08 14.25
N GLU A 77 9.89 8.93 14.90
CA GLU A 77 11.04 8.45 15.68
C GLU A 77 12.29 8.24 14.82
N ASN A 78 12.12 7.86 13.55
CA ASN A 78 13.20 7.69 12.58
C ASN A 78 13.53 8.98 11.82
N GLY A 79 12.97 10.14 12.19
CA GLY A 79 13.27 11.43 11.58
C GLY A 79 12.79 11.58 10.14
N MET A 80 11.78 10.81 9.72
CA MET A 80 11.22 10.93 8.37
C MET A 80 10.45 12.23 8.20
N LEU A 81 10.67 12.92 7.08
CA LEU A 81 9.90 14.10 6.70
C LEU A 81 8.57 13.66 6.07
N LEU A 82 7.46 14.14 6.64
CA LEU A 82 6.12 13.90 6.13
C LEU A 82 5.56 15.19 5.55
N SER A 83 5.07 15.13 4.31
CA SER A 83 4.45 16.27 3.63
C SER A 83 3.02 15.92 3.24
N TRP A 84 2.07 16.62 3.84
CA TRP A 84 0.64 16.49 3.53
C TRP A 84 0.24 17.45 2.40
N SER A 85 -0.96 17.30 1.85
CA SER A 85 -1.48 18.17 0.78
C SER A 85 -0.51 18.32 -0.41
N THR A 86 0.28 17.28 -0.67
CA THR A 86 1.36 17.24 -1.66
C THR A 86 1.03 16.18 -2.70
N GLY A 87 0.52 16.60 -3.85
CA GLY A 87 0.12 15.70 -4.92
C GLY A 87 1.20 15.58 -5.99
N LEU A 88 1.61 14.35 -6.34
CA LEU A 88 2.53 14.13 -7.46
C LEU A 88 1.88 14.54 -8.79
N LYS A 89 2.63 15.27 -9.62
CA LYS A 89 2.21 15.76 -10.94
C LYS A 89 3.04 15.17 -12.08
N GLY A 90 4.32 14.90 -11.83
CA GLY A 90 5.27 14.49 -12.86
C GLY A 90 6.50 13.83 -12.25
N VAL A 91 7.09 12.89 -12.96
CA VAL A 91 8.42 12.36 -12.66
C VAL A 91 9.24 12.42 -13.94
N LYS A 92 10.46 12.95 -13.84
CA LYS A 92 11.44 12.96 -14.93
C LYS A 92 12.74 12.35 -14.45
N ARG A 93 13.33 11.50 -15.27
CA ARG A 93 14.69 11.00 -15.06
C ARG A 93 15.66 12.01 -15.68
N GLU A 94 16.65 12.44 -14.91
CA GLU A 94 17.73 13.27 -15.42
C GLU A 94 18.85 12.36 -15.94
N THR A 95 19.21 12.53 -17.21
CA THR A 95 20.29 11.78 -17.87
C THR A 95 21.41 12.74 -18.24
N GLY A 96 22.46 12.79 -17.44
CA GLY A 96 23.65 13.62 -17.64
C GLY A 96 24.55 13.59 -16.39
N HIS A 97 25.87 13.70 -16.56
CA HIS A 97 26.88 13.70 -15.47
C HIS A 97 27.11 12.38 -14.70
N GLY A 98 26.79 11.22 -15.28
CA GLY A 98 27.13 9.92 -14.67
C GLY A 98 26.39 9.60 -13.36
N GLN A 99 25.44 10.44 -12.94
CA GLN A 99 24.59 10.21 -11.78
C GLN A 99 23.14 10.01 -12.20
N HIS A 100 22.52 8.93 -11.74
CA HIS A 100 21.09 8.70 -11.91
C HIS A 100 20.33 9.52 -10.86
N ARG A 101 19.63 10.56 -11.32
CA ARG A 101 18.72 11.37 -10.50
C ARG A 101 17.33 11.39 -11.11
N TYR A 102 16.34 11.52 -10.24
CA TYR A 102 14.95 11.73 -10.57
C TYR A 102 14.50 13.09 -10.05
N MET A 103 13.64 13.75 -10.81
CA MET A 103 12.94 14.97 -10.43
C MET A 103 11.45 14.65 -10.33
N ALA A 104 10.90 14.77 -9.13
CA ALA A 104 9.47 14.67 -8.88
C ALA A 104 8.87 16.07 -8.80
N THR A 105 7.98 16.39 -9.74
CA THR A 105 7.15 17.60 -9.67
C THR A 105 5.94 17.31 -8.80
N VAL A 106 5.76 18.09 -7.75
CA VAL A 106 4.63 17.98 -6.82
C VAL A 106 3.88 19.30 -6.73
N LEU A 107 2.58 19.23 -6.49
CA LEU A 107 1.75 20.37 -6.15
C LEU A 107 1.51 20.33 -4.63
N GLN A 108 2.18 21.21 -3.90
CA GLN A 108 2.03 21.33 -2.45
C GLN A 108 1.28 22.63 -2.14
N GLU A 109 0.11 22.51 -1.53
CA GLU A 109 -0.74 23.67 -1.15
C GLU A 109 -1.02 24.63 -2.33
N GLY A 110 -1.12 24.10 -3.55
CA GLY A 110 -1.35 24.88 -4.77
C GLY A 110 -0.10 25.46 -5.43
N VAL A 111 1.07 25.29 -4.83
CA VAL A 111 2.36 25.73 -5.38
C VAL A 111 3.11 24.53 -5.97
N GLU A 112 3.59 24.68 -7.20
CA GLU A 112 4.42 23.65 -7.83
C GLU A 112 5.83 23.68 -7.26
N GLN A 113 6.33 22.51 -6.87
CA GLN A 113 7.68 22.31 -6.35
C GLN A 113 8.34 21.12 -7.03
N VAL A 114 9.66 21.11 -7.03
CA VAL A 114 10.46 20.03 -7.63
C VAL A 114 11.40 19.43 -6.60
N ILE A 115 11.31 18.11 -6.42
CA ILE A 115 12.14 17.33 -5.51
C ILE A 115 13.14 16.53 -6.34
N SER A 116 14.44 16.75 -6.11
CA SER A 116 15.51 15.93 -6.69
C SER A 116 15.85 14.77 -5.74
N THR A 117 15.94 13.55 -6.26
CA THR A 117 16.22 12.34 -5.48
C THR A 117 16.91 11.28 -6.33
N ASN A 118 17.58 10.31 -5.69
CA ASN A 118 18.16 9.15 -6.38
C ASN A 118 17.14 8.04 -6.65
N ALA A 119 16.03 8.01 -5.91
CA ALA A 119 15.00 6.99 -6.07
C ALA A 119 13.61 7.54 -5.71
N ILE A 120 12.60 7.00 -6.36
CA ILE A 120 11.19 7.27 -6.09
C ILE A 120 10.49 5.92 -5.87
N ILE A 121 9.77 5.79 -4.75
CA ILE A 121 8.99 4.60 -4.42
C ILE A 121 7.51 4.99 -4.48
N PHE A 122 6.75 4.31 -5.33
CA PHE A 122 5.31 4.50 -5.43
C PHE A 122 4.57 3.57 -4.48
N ALA A 123 3.99 4.14 -3.42
CA ALA A 123 3.14 3.46 -2.45
C ALA A 123 1.73 4.07 -2.41
N ALA A 124 1.18 4.44 -3.57
CA ALA A 124 -0.04 5.26 -3.67
C ALA A 124 -1.36 4.45 -3.74
N GLY A 125 -1.31 3.14 -3.52
CA GLY A 125 -2.49 2.27 -3.64
C GLY A 125 -2.95 2.05 -5.09
N GLY A 126 -4.23 1.69 -5.25
CA GLY A 126 -4.84 1.34 -6.53
C GLY A 126 -5.69 2.44 -7.16
N PHE A 127 -6.67 2.01 -7.96
CA PHE A 127 -7.59 2.87 -8.71
C PHE A 127 -9.06 2.60 -8.37
N GLU A 128 -9.35 2.03 -7.21
CA GLU A 128 -10.70 1.56 -6.84
C GLU A 128 -11.75 2.68 -6.89
N TRP A 129 -11.37 3.94 -6.69
CA TRP A 129 -12.28 5.07 -6.76
C TRP A 129 -12.42 5.67 -8.17
N ASN A 130 -11.61 5.25 -9.15
CA ASN A 130 -11.65 5.77 -10.51
C ASN A 130 -12.64 4.97 -11.38
N PRO A 131 -13.87 5.47 -11.65
CA PRO A 131 -14.88 4.72 -12.43
C PRO A 131 -14.43 4.42 -13.85
N ARG A 132 -13.66 5.34 -14.47
CA ARG A 132 -13.13 5.16 -15.82
C ARG A 132 -12.15 3.98 -15.88
N MET A 133 -11.16 3.96 -14.98
CA MET A 133 -10.19 2.85 -14.92
C MET A 133 -10.87 1.52 -14.54
N ARG A 134 -11.85 1.55 -13.63
CA ARG A 134 -12.62 0.35 -13.27
C ARG A 134 -13.35 -0.25 -14.48
N SER A 135 -14.09 0.57 -15.24
CA SER A 135 -14.75 0.10 -16.47
C SER A 135 -13.74 -0.43 -17.50
N GLN A 136 -12.62 0.28 -17.68
CA GLN A 136 -11.57 -0.09 -18.63
C GLN A 136 -10.87 -1.42 -18.28
N TYR A 137 -10.52 -1.64 -17.00
CA TYR A 137 -9.67 -2.77 -16.59
C TYR A 137 -10.42 -3.94 -15.94
N LEU A 138 -11.56 -3.69 -15.31
CA LEU A 138 -12.37 -4.73 -14.65
C LEU A 138 -13.58 -5.15 -15.51
N GLY A 139 -13.96 -4.33 -16.48
CA GLY A 139 -14.99 -4.61 -17.47
C GLY A 139 -16.29 -3.82 -17.26
N PRO A 140 -17.27 -3.98 -18.16
CA PRO A 140 -18.52 -3.24 -18.14
C PRO A 140 -19.29 -3.37 -16.82
N GLY A 141 -19.91 -2.28 -16.36
CA GLY A 141 -20.69 -2.21 -15.12
C GLY A 141 -19.86 -1.89 -13.87
N TRP A 142 -18.53 -2.04 -13.92
CA TRP A 142 -17.67 -1.74 -12.77
C TRP A 142 -17.52 -0.26 -12.46
N ASP A 143 -17.92 0.65 -13.34
CA ASP A 143 -18.00 2.09 -13.09
C ASP A 143 -19.08 2.46 -12.07
N THR A 144 -20.20 1.74 -12.09
CA THR A 144 -21.36 1.98 -11.21
C THR A 144 -21.31 1.23 -9.89
N ALA A 145 -20.39 0.27 -9.75
CA ALA A 145 -20.22 -0.49 -8.52
C ALA A 145 -19.93 0.44 -7.33
N MET A 146 -20.62 0.20 -6.20
CA MET A 146 -20.31 0.87 -4.94
C MET A 146 -18.98 0.33 -4.39
N VAL A 147 -18.05 1.23 -4.10
CA VAL A 147 -16.72 0.89 -3.60
C VAL A 147 -16.52 1.34 -2.17
N ARG A 148 -15.71 0.56 -1.43
CA ARG A 148 -15.23 0.91 -0.09
C ARG A 148 -13.82 1.47 -0.21
N GLY A 149 -13.45 2.41 0.65
CA GLY A 149 -12.11 2.98 0.68
C GLY A 149 -12.12 4.50 0.66
N THR A 150 -11.05 5.08 0.15
CA THR A 150 -10.83 6.52 0.11
C THR A 150 -11.11 7.07 -1.30
N PRO A 151 -11.67 8.29 -1.43
CA PRO A 151 -11.89 8.91 -2.74
C PRO A 151 -10.59 9.28 -3.48
N TYR A 152 -9.44 9.11 -2.84
CA TYR A 152 -8.13 9.45 -3.40
C TYR A 152 -7.44 8.30 -4.14
N ASN A 153 -7.95 7.07 -4.08
CA ASN A 153 -7.43 5.91 -4.84
C ASN A 153 -7.84 6.00 -6.32
N MET A 154 -7.26 6.97 -7.02
CA MET A 154 -7.58 7.29 -8.40
C MET A 154 -6.62 6.66 -9.41
N GLY A 155 -5.61 5.90 -8.96
CA GLY A 155 -4.60 5.33 -9.85
C GLY A 155 -3.58 6.35 -10.38
N ARG A 156 -3.37 7.48 -9.69
CA ARG A 156 -2.55 8.59 -10.20
C ARG A 156 -1.16 8.20 -10.72
N PRO A 157 -0.39 7.30 -10.07
CA PRO A 157 0.92 6.91 -10.63
C PRO A 157 0.86 6.25 -12.00
N TYR A 158 -0.28 5.66 -12.38
CA TYR A 158 -0.47 5.09 -13.72
C TYR A 158 -0.70 6.18 -14.78
N ASP A 159 -1.24 7.34 -14.38
CA ASP A 159 -1.52 8.48 -15.27
C ASP A 159 -0.34 9.44 -15.38
N VAL A 160 0.42 9.61 -14.29
CA VAL A 160 1.67 10.38 -14.30
C VAL A 160 2.62 9.60 -15.17
N GLY A 161 2.73 10.00 -16.44
CA GLY A 161 3.54 9.36 -17.48
C GLY A 161 5.00 9.24 -17.06
N ALA A 162 5.28 8.26 -16.22
CA ALA A 162 6.59 7.79 -15.89
C ALA A 162 7.07 7.06 -17.15
N SER A 163 7.55 7.85 -18.11
CA SER A 163 8.43 7.37 -19.16
C SER A 163 9.71 6.93 -18.44
N PHE A 164 9.73 5.67 -17.99
CA PHE A 164 10.90 5.02 -17.42
C PHE A 164 11.95 4.78 -18.51
#